data_AF-A0A662BTW2-F1
#
_entry.id   AF-A0A662BTW2-F1
#
_cell.length_a   1.000
_cell.length_b   1.000
_cell.length_c   1.000
_cell.angle_alpha   90.00
_cell.angle_beta   90.00
_cell.angle_gamma   90.00
#
_symmetry.space_group_name_H-M   'P 1'
#
loop_
_entity.id
_entity.type
_entity.pdbx_description
1 polymer ?
#
loop_
_entity_poly.entity_id
_entity_poly.type
_entity_poly.pdbx_seq_one_letter_code
_entity_poly.pdbx_strand_id
1 'polypeptide(L)'
;MSTEISKTKNIISWVIAGLLTALFVFSASGKLFLHPEQMEQMKLGDWRIIIALGEIVSALLFLFPKTNRYGTLLLSSYMGGAIIIHMTGGMSIIMPSVVLVLVWIVYYLRTPDFFKMN
;
A
#
# COMPACT_ATOMS: atom_id res chain seq x y z
N MET A 1 31.06 1.13 -0.18
CA MET A 1 30.78 1.73 -1.50
C MET A 1 29.31 2.11 -1.53
N SER A 2 28.98 3.40 -1.38
CA SER A 2 27.59 3.87 -1.43
C SER A 2 27.08 3.68 -2.86
N THR A 3 26.17 2.73 -3.06
CA THR A 3 25.53 2.52 -4.35
C THR A 3 24.70 3.76 -4.68
N GLU A 4 25.22 4.65 -5.53
CA GLU A 4 24.42 5.78 -6.02
C GLU A 4 23.18 5.25 -6.75
N ILE A 5 22.00 5.69 -6.32
CA ILE A 5 20.74 5.31 -6.96
C ILE A 5 20.73 5.92 -8.36
N SER A 6 20.68 5.09 -9.40
CA SER A 6 20.63 5.60 -10.78
C SER A 6 19.39 6.49 -10.98
N LYS A 7 19.51 7.53 -11.81
CA LYS A 7 18.41 8.46 -12.11
C LYS A 7 17.14 7.73 -12.56
N THR A 8 17.31 6.69 -13.38
CA THR A 8 16.22 5.82 -13.84
C THR A 8 15.53 5.09 -12.69
N LYS A 9 16.30 4.50 -11.77
CA LYS A 9 15.76 3.81 -10.58
C LYS A 9 14.96 4.77 -9.71
N ASN A 10 15.46 5.99 -9.53
CA ASN A 10 14.76 7.02 -8.77
C ASN A 10 13.42 7.40 -9.41
N ILE A 11 13.40 7.68 -10.72
CA ILE A 11 12.17 8.02 -11.47
C ILE A 11 11.14 6.90 -11.36
N ILE A 12 11.54 5.65 -11.65
CA ILE A 12 10.65 4.49 -11.57
C ILE A 12 10.06 4.37 -10.16
N SER A 13 10.87 4.51 -9.12
CA SER A 13 10.39 4.41 -7.74
C SER A 13 9.36 5.49 -7.39
N TRP A 14 9.51 6.71 -7.91
CA TRP A 14 8.57 7.81 -7.68
C TRP A 14 7.28 7.63 -8.46
N VAL A 15 7.35 7.19 -9.72
CA VAL A 15 6.16 6.93 -10.53
C VAL A 15 5.32 5.83 -9.90
N ILE A 16 5.92 4.69 -9.55
CA ILE A 16 5.19 3.58 -8.93
C ILE A 16 4.65 3.98 -7.54
N ALA A 17 5.46 4.66 -6.71
CA ALA A 17 5.00 5.13 -5.41
C ALA A 17 3.82 6.11 -5.52
N GLY A 18 3.87 7.04 -6.48
CA GLY A 18 2.79 7.99 -6.74
C GLY A 18 1.51 7.29 -7.18
N LEU A 19 1.60 6.34 -8.12
CA LEU A 19 0.45 5.55 -8.58
C LEU A 19 -0.16 4.71 -7.46
N LEU A 20 0.66 4.03 -6.66
CA LEU A 20 0.19 3.27 -5.50
C LEU A 20 -0.47 4.19 -4.46
N THR A 21 0.12 5.35 -4.18
CA THR A 21 -0.47 6.31 -3.24
C THR A 21 -1.82 6.82 -3.75
N ALA A 22 -1.93 7.15 -5.04
CA ALA A 22 -3.19 7.54 -5.65
C ALA A 22 -4.23 6.42 -5.58
N LEU A 23 -3.83 5.16 -5.83
CA LEU A 23 -4.69 3.99 -5.69
C LEU A 23 -5.24 3.84 -4.26
N PHE A 24 -4.38 3.92 -3.25
CA PHE A 24 -4.79 3.80 -1.84
C PHE A 24 -5.68 4.96 -1.39
N VAL A 25 -5.36 6.19 -1.79
CA VAL A 25 -6.18 7.36 -1.46
C VAL A 25 -7.54 7.27 -2.17
N PHE A 26 -7.59 6.82 -3.42
CA PHE A 26 -8.85 6.58 -4.13
C PHE A 26 -9.68 5.49 -3.45
N SER A 27 -9.06 4.37 -3.08
CA SER A 27 -9.68 3.27 -2.33
C SER A 27 -10.26 3.75 -0.98
N ALA A 28 -9.51 4.55 -0.22
CA ALA A 28 -9.97 5.13 1.03
C ALA A 28 -11.11 6.15 0.83
N SER A 29 -11.04 6.96 -0.23
CA SER A 29 -12.11 7.89 -0.60
C SER A 29 -13.39 7.14 -0.96
N GLY A 30 -13.26 6.00 -1.64
CA GLY A 30 -14.36 5.07 -1.90
C GLY A 30 -15.05 4.62 -0.62
N LYS A 31 -14.26 4.19 0.38
CA LYS A 31 -14.77 3.81 1.70
C LYS A 31 -15.46 4.97 2.42
N LEU A 32 -14.97 6.20 2.31
CA LEU A 32 -15.53 7.33 3.06
C LEU A 32 -16.79 7.94 2.40
N PHE A 33 -16.76 8.11 1.08
CA PHE A 33 -17.71 9.00 0.40
C PHE A 33 -18.51 8.34 -0.73
N LEU A 34 -17.91 7.38 -1.46
CA LEU A 34 -18.52 6.89 -2.70
C LEU A 34 -19.35 5.62 -2.50
N HIS A 35 -18.84 4.67 -1.71
CA HIS A 35 -19.43 3.34 -1.56
C HIS A 35 -19.42 2.85 -0.09
N PRO A 36 -20.03 3.59 0.86
CA PRO A 36 -20.17 3.14 2.25
C PRO A 36 -20.73 1.72 2.37
N GLU A 37 -21.70 1.37 1.53
CA GLU A 37 -22.42 0.10 1.52
C GLU A 37 -21.54 -1.12 1.25
N GLN A 38 -20.42 -0.95 0.53
CA GLN A 38 -19.47 -2.05 0.29
C GLN A 38 -18.82 -2.52 1.60
N MET A 39 -18.55 -1.60 2.53
CA MET A 39 -17.98 -1.94 3.83
C MET A 39 -19.01 -2.65 4.72
N GLU A 40 -20.30 -2.31 4.60
CA GLU A 40 -21.38 -3.03 5.28
C GLU A 40 -21.51 -4.47 4.80
N GLN A 41 -21.41 -4.70 3.48
CA GLN A 41 -21.42 -6.05 2.91
C GLN A 41 -20.25 -6.91 3.41
N MET A 42 -19.12 -6.28 3.70
CA MET A 42 -17.94 -6.93 4.30
C MET A 42 -18.03 -7.05 5.83
N LYS A 43 -19.13 -6.61 6.46
CA LYS A 43 -19.31 -6.53 7.92
C LYS A 43 -18.25 -5.68 8.62
N LEU A 44 -17.78 -4.64 7.93
CA LEU A 44 -16.77 -3.69 8.39
C LEU A 44 -17.27 -2.24 8.40
N GLY A 45 -18.59 -2.03 8.30
CA GLY A 45 -19.24 -0.72 8.27
C GLY A 45 -18.85 0.19 9.43
N ASP A 46 -18.96 -0.32 10.66
CA ASP A 46 -18.59 0.40 11.88
C ASP A 46 -17.10 0.79 11.93
N TRP A 47 -16.25 0.01 11.27
CA TRP A 47 -14.79 0.20 11.23
C TRP A 47 -14.32 1.01 10.01
N ARG A 48 -15.23 1.40 9.13
CA ARG A 48 -14.94 2.04 7.84
C ARG A 48 -14.05 3.27 7.95
N ILE A 49 -14.34 4.15 8.91
CA ILE A 49 -13.59 5.40 9.09
C ILE A 49 -12.15 5.11 9.50
N ILE A 50 -11.94 4.25 10.51
CA ILE A 50 -10.59 3.94 10.99
C ILE A 50 -9.77 3.17 9.93
N ILE A 51 -10.41 2.28 9.17
CA ILE A 51 -9.78 1.58 8.04
C ILE A 51 -9.33 2.58 6.97
N ALA A 52 -10.21 3.49 6.56
CA ALA A 52 -9.88 4.48 5.53
C ALA A 52 -8.78 5.46 5.98
N LEU A 53 -8.83 5.94 7.22
CA LEU A 53 -7.77 6.78 7.78
C LEU A 53 -6.44 6.03 7.88
N GLY A 54 -6.46 4.77 8.30
CA GLY A 54 -5.29 3.90 8.33
C GLY A 54 -4.66 3.71 6.96
N GLU A 55 -5.48 3.49 5.93
CA GLU A 55 -5.06 3.39 4.54
C GLU A 55 -4.39 4.68 4.03
N ILE A 56 -5.01 5.85 4.28
CA ILE A 56 -4.45 7.16 3.88
C ILE A 56 -3.12 7.44 4.58
N VAL A 57 -3.05 7.25 5.90
CA VAL A 57 -1.82 7.49 6.67
C VAL A 57 -0.70 6.56 6.19
N SER A 58 -1.02 5.28 5.96
CA SER A 58 -0.04 4.31 5.45
C SER A 58 0.48 4.68 4.07
N ALA A 59 -0.41 5.12 3.17
CA ALA A 59 -0.06 5.57 1.83
C ALA A 59 0.83 6.83 1.85
N LEU A 60 0.52 7.80 2.70
CA LEU A 60 1.33 9.02 2.85
C LEU A 60 2.71 8.70 3.45
N LEU A 61 2.79 7.84 4.47
CA LEU A 61 4.06 7.39 5.03
C LEU A 61 4.91 6.66 3.98
N PHE A 62 4.29 5.87 3.11
CA PHE A 62 4.94 5.15 2.02
C PHE A 62 5.46 6.08 0.92
N LEU A 63 4.71 7.12 0.57
CA LEU A 63 5.08 8.05 -0.49
C LEU A 63 6.43 8.73 -0.24
N PHE A 64 6.67 9.18 1.00
CA PHE A 64 7.88 9.93 1.35
C PHE A 64 9.07 9.02 1.71
N PRO A 65 10.26 9.18 1.07
CA PRO A 65 11.41 8.32 1.30
C PRO A 65 11.84 8.17 2.77
N LYS A 66 11.75 9.25 3.55
CA LYS A 66 12.16 9.27 4.97
C LYS A 66 11.28 8.39 5.86
N THR A 67 10.02 8.20 5.51
CA THR A 67 9.02 7.45 6.29
C THR A 67 8.63 6.13 5.62
N ASN A 68 9.13 5.87 4.41
CA ASN A 68 8.72 4.77 3.56
C ASN A 68 8.74 3.42 4.26
N ARG A 69 9.74 3.14 5.11
CA ARG A 69 9.80 1.90 5.92
C ARG A 69 8.53 1.63 6.73
N TYR A 70 7.95 2.66 7.35
CA TYR A 70 6.75 2.53 8.17
C TYR A 70 5.52 2.36 7.29
N GLY A 71 5.45 3.13 6.19
CA GLY A 71 4.39 2.97 5.20
C GLY A 71 4.38 1.59 4.56
N THR A 72 5.54 1.05 4.17
CA THR A 72 5.68 -0.31 3.63
C THR A 72 5.20 -1.37 4.61
N LEU A 73 5.59 -1.28 5.90
CA LEU A 73 5.12 -2.21 6.93
C LEU A 73 3.60 -2.16 7.08
N LEU A 74 3.04 -0.96 7.22
CA LEU A 74 1.60 -0.78 7.41
C LEU A 74 0.79 -1.20 6.18
N LEU A 75 1.23 -0.84 4.98
CA LEU A 75 0.59 -1.28 3.73
C LEU A 75 0.72 -2.80 3.54
N SER A 76 1.80 -3.42 4.00
CA SER A 76 1.93 -4.89 3.98
C SER A 76 0.86 -5.56 4.86
N SER A 77 0.67 -5.05 6.08
CA SER A 77 -0.39 -5.52 6.97
C SER A 77 -1.78 -5.27 6.40
N TYR A 78 -2.02 -4.07 5.85
CA TYR A 78 -3.30 -3.69 5.24
C TYR A 78 -3.65 -4.60 4.04
N MET A 79 -2.70 -4.81 3.12
CA MET A 79 -2.91 -5.68 1.96
C MET A 79 -3.08 -7.15 2.35
N GLY A 80 -2.39 -7.62 3.41
CA GLY A 80 -2.64 -8.95 3.96
C GLY A 80 -4.10 -9.12 4.42
N GLY A 81 -4.65 -8.11 5.11
CA GLY A 81 -6.07 -8.07 5.45
C GLY A 81 -6.98 -8.06 4.21
N ALA A 82 -6.68 -7.23 3.22
CA ALA A 82 -7.44 -7.17 1.97
C ALA A 82 -7.47 -8.51 1.23
N ILE A 83 -6.35 -9.24 1.18
CA ILE A 83 -6.25 -10.58 0.60
C ILE A 83 -7.20 -11.55 1.33
N ILE A 84 -7.18 -11.56 2.66
CA ILE A 84 -8.10 -12.42 3.45
C ILE A 84 -9.56 -12.06 3.17
N ILE A 85 -9.92 -10.78 3.13
CA ILE A 85 -11.28 -10.34 2.80
C ILE A 85 -11.70 -10.84 1.42
N HIS A 86 -10.82 -10.74 0.41
CA HIS A 86 -11.08 -11.29 -0.93
C HIS A 86 -11.28 -12.80 -0.89
N MET A 87 -10.43 -13.56 -0.18
CA MET A 87 -10.57 -15.01 -0.04
C MET A 87 -11.91 -15.39 0.61
N THR A 88 -12.26 -14.75 1.72
CA THR A 88 -13.51 -15.02 2.43
C THR A 88 -14.76 -14.63 1.64
N GLY A 89 -14.63 -13.66 0.73
CA GLY A 89 -15.69 -13.23 -0.18
C GLY A 89 -15.74 -14.01 -1.49
N GLY A 90 -14.88 -15.02 -1.71
CA GLY A 90 -14.81 -15.75 -2.98
C GLY A 90 -14.34 -14.91 -4.17
N MET A 91 -13.65 -13.79 -3.91
CA MET A 91 -13.13 -12.88 -4.92
C MET A 91 -11.68 -13.19 -5.28
N SER A 92 -11.24 -12.75 -6.47
CA SER A 92 -9.86 -12.92 -6.90
C SER A 92 -8.87 -12.17 -5.99
N ILE A 93 -7.80 -12.86 -5.59
CA ILE A 93 -6.71 -12.29 -4.77
C ILE A 93 -5.60 -11.64 -5.60
N ILE A 94 -5.68 -11.72 -6.92
CA ILE A 94 -4.58 -11.32 -7.82
C ILE A 94 -4.28 -9.83 -7.65
N MET A 95 -5.30 -8.98 -7.72
CA MET A 95 -5.13 -7.53 -7.61
C MET A 95 -4.47 -7.12 -6.28
N PRO A 96 -4.98 -7.52 -5.09
CA PRO A 96 -4.33 -7.11 -3.85
C PRO A 96 -2.94 -7.74 -3.66
N SER A 97 -2.68 -8.92 -4.22
CA SER A 97 -1.34 -9.53 -4.20
C SER A 97 -0.33 -8.76 -5.07
N VAL A 98 -0.73 -8.34 -6.27
CA VAL A 98 0.13 -7.55 -7.17
C VAL A 98 0.42 -6.18 -6.55
N VAL A 99 -0.57 -5.53 -5.96
CA VAL A 99 -0.38 -4.24 -5.26
C VAL A 99 0.62 -4.39 -4.11
N LEU A 100 0.51 -5.45 -3.30
CA LEU A 100 1.47 -5.74 -2.22
C LEU A 100 2.89 -5.94 -2.75
N VAL A 101 3.07 -6.71 -3.82
CA VAL A 101 4.40 -6.91 -4.45
C VAL A 101 4.97 -5.59 -4.96
N LEU A 102 4.15 -4.72 -5.58
CA LEU A 102 4.59 -3.40 -6.04
C LEU A 102 5.02 -2.49 -4.87
N VAL A 103 4.33 -2.56 -3.72
CA VAL A 103 4.74 -1.87 -2.48
C VAL A 103 6.14 -2.31 -2.05
N TRP A 104 6.43 -3.62 -2.06
CA TRP A 104 7.76 -4.14 -1.73
C TRP A 104 8.83 -3.76 -2.77
N ILE A 105 8.49 -3.77 -4.05
CA ILE A 105 9.39 -3.33 -5.12
C ILE A 105 9.81 -1.88 -4.89
N VAL A 106 8.87 -0.96 -4.68
CA VAL A 106 9.20 0.45 -4.39
C VAL A 106 10.10 0.57 -3.17
N TYR A 107 9.81 -0.16 -2.10
CA TYR A 107 10.63 -0.16 -0.89
C TYR A 107 12.06 -0.62 -1.16
N TYR A 108 12.23 -1.74 -1.86
CA TYR A 108 13.53 -2.26 -2.28
C TYR A 108 14.28 -1.29 -3.20
N LEU A 109 13.57 -0.64 -4.12
CA LEU A 109 14.20 0.34 -5.02
C LEU A 109 14.74 1.55 -4.25
N ARG A 110 14.03 1.99 -3.21
CA ARG A 110 14.43 3.13 -2.36
C ARG A 110 15.43 2.75 -1.27
N THR A 111 15.41 1.50 -0.79
CA THR A 111 16.18 1.03 0.38
C THR A 111 16.86 -0.32 0.10
N PRO A 112 17.75 -0.41 -0.89
CA PRO A 112 18.30 -1.69 -1.35
C PRO A 112 19.15 -2.41 -0.30
N ASP A 113 19.80 -1.66 0.59
CA ASP A 113 20.67 -2.21 1.64
C ASP A 113 19.90 -2.87 2.79
N PHE A 114 18.58 -2.70 2.86
CA PHE A 114 17.75 -3.26 3.93
C PHE A 114 17.80 -4.80 4.02
N PHE A 115 18.00 -5.49 2.89
CA PHE A 115 18.03 -6.95 2.83
C PHE A 115 19.44 -7.55 2.93
N LYS A 116 20.46 -6.72 3.11
CA LYS A 116 21.82 -7.22 3.33
C LYS A 116 21.91 -7.73 4.77
N MET A 117 22.04 -9.05 4.91
CA MET A 117 22.46 -9.66 6.16
C MET A 117 23.99 -9.59 6.20
N ASN A 118 24.52 -8.85 7.17
CA ASN A 118 25.96 -8.73 7.42
C ASN A 118 26.48 -9.96 8.16
#